data_AF-A0A453KBE9-F1
#
_entry.id   AF-A0A453KBE9-F1
#
_cell.length_a   1.000
_cell.length_b   1.000
_cell.length_c   1.000
_cell.angle_alpha   90.00
_cell.angle_beta   90.00
_cell.angle_gamma   90.00
#
_symmetry.space_group_name_H-M   'P 1'
#
loop_
_entity.id
_entity.type
_entity.pdbx_description
1 polymer ?
#
loop_
_entity_poly.entity_id
_entity_poly.type
_entity_poly.pdbx_seq_one_letter_code
_entity_poly.pdbx_strand_id
1 'polypeptide(L)'
;MASYAPLFINDNDRTWNPDAIVFNSWQQYGTPSYWMQKFFRESSGATIHPITISSSYSGSLAASVITWHDDENSFLRVKVVNFGPDAVSLTFSATGLQGSINALGSTATVLTSGSVMDENSFANPNKVVPVTIELRNASEEMEVTLPPHSLSAFDLALAQSRLVAEM
;
A
#
# COMPACT_ATOMS: atom_id res chain seq x y z
N MET A 1 12.60 13.59 3.45
CA MET A 1 12.00 13.07 4.69
C MET A 1 10.58 13.61 4.80
N ALA A 2 9.63 12.76 5.18
CA ALA A 2 8.26 13.15 5.53
C ALA A 2 7.91 12.49 6.87
N SER A 3 7.15 13.18 7.72
CA SER A 3 6.76 12.69 9.05
C SER A 3 5.33 13.07 9.36
N TYR A 4 4.55 12.11 9.86
CA TYR A 4 3.25 12.40 10.44
C TYR A 4 3.43 13.11 11.78
N ALA A 5 2.62 14.13 12.05
CA ALA A 5 2.62 14.85 13.31
C ALA A 5 1.19 15.19 13.77
N PRO A 6 0.89 15.01 15.07
CA PRO A 6 1.78 14.50 16.12
C PRO A 6 1.85 12.95 16.16
N LEU A 7 2.94 12.42 16.71
CA LEU A 7 3.24 10.98 16.64
C LEU A 7 2.55 10.18 17.75
N PHE A 8 2.58 10.68 18.98
CA PHE A 8 2.10 9.97 20.17
C PHE A 8 1.15 10.85 20.97
N ILE A 9 0.07 10.25 21.46
CA ILE A 9 -0.85 10.89 22.40
C ILE A 9 -1.26 9.92 23.52
N ASN A 10 -1.19 10.40 24.76
CA ASN A 10 -1.75 9.67 25.89
C ASN A 10 -3.25 9.93 25.92
N ASP A 11 -4.06 8.86 25.92
CA ASP A 11 -5.52 8.96 25.90
C ASP A 11 -6.09 9.71 27.12
N ASN A 12 -5.36 9.72 28.25
CA ASN A 12 -5.77 10.43 29.46
C ASN A 12 -5.48 11.95 29.43
N ASP A 13 -4.73 12.45 28.44
CA ASP A 13 -4.36 13.86 28.32
C ASP A 13 -4.40 14.33 26.85
N ARG A 14 -5.54 14.07 26.22
CA ARG A 14 -5.72 14.30 24.79
C ARG A 14 -6.09 15.76 24.51
N THR A 15 -5.14 16.51 23.97
CA THR A 15 -5.32 17.94 23.59
C THR A 15 -5.49 18.15 22.08
N TRP A 16 -5.20 17.14 21.26
CA TRP A 16 -5.31 17.14 19.80
C TRP A 16 -5.85 15.80 19.27
N ASN A 17 -6.43 15.81 18.06
CA ASN A 17 -6.87 14.62 17.34
C ASN A 17 -6.90 14.93 15.82
N PRO A 18 -6.30 14.10 14.95
CA PRO A 18 -5.66 12.80 15.19
C PRO A 18 -4.14 12.83 15.41
N ASP A 19 -3.67 11.78 16.08
CA ASP A 19 -2.27 11.40 16.29
C ASP A 19 -2.04 10.02 15.69
N ALA A 20 -0.80 9.68 15.35
CA ALA A 20 -0.52 8.38 14.75
C ALA A 20 -0.73 7.22 15.74
N ILE A 21 -0.23 7.35 16.98
CA ILE A 21 -0.24 6.27 17.98
C ILE A 21 -0.89 6.79 19.27
N VAL A 22 -1.97 6.14 19.69
CA VAL A 22 -2.67 6.42 20.94
C VAL A 22 -2.26 5.38 21.97
N PHE A 23 -1.96 5.81 23.21
CA PHE A 23 -1.53 4.91 24.28
C PHE A 23 -2.09 5.31 25.64
N ASN A 24 -2.08 4.37 26.59
CA ASN A 24 -2.23 4.62 28.01
C ASN A 24 -1.16 3.82 28.78
N SER A 25 -1.31 3.67 30.10
CA SER A 25 -0.28 3.04 30.95
C SER A 25 0.03 1.57 30.65
N TRP A 26 -0.81 0.85 29.88
CA TRP A 26 -0.63 -0.60 29.67
C TRP A 26 -0.96 -1.10 28.26
N GLN A 27 -1.47 -0.25 27.36
CA GLN A 27 -1.81 -0.63 25.99
C GLN A 27 -1.71 0.57 25.02
N GLN A 28 -1.72 0.25 23.73
CA GLN A 28 -1.54 1.19 22.64
C GLN A 28 -2.19 0.67 21.36
N TYR A 29 -2.56 1.57 20.46
CA TYR A 29 -3.00 1.25 19.11
C TYR A 29 -2.53 2.32 18.11
N GLY A 30 -2.37 1.92 16.85
CA GLY A 30 -2.12 2.84 15.74
C GLY A 30 -3.41 3.24 15.06
N THR A 31 -3.60 4.52 14.76
CA THR A 31 -4.72 5.03 13.96
C THR A 31 -4.57 4.63 12.49
N PRO A 32 -5.60 4.75 11.62
CA PRO A 32 -5.46 4.58 10.18
C PRO A 32 -4.28 5.37 9.60
N SER A 33 -3.98 6.55 10.17
CA SER A 33 -2.82 7.36 9.78
C SER A 33 -1.48 6.69 10.08
N TYR A 34 -1.32 6.03 11.24
CA TYR A 34 -0.13 5.23 11.52
C TYR A 34 0.03 4.09 10.52
N TRP A 35 -1.07 3.39 10.22
CA TRP A 35 -1.03 2.30 9.26
C TRP A 35 -0.71 2.76 7.84
N MET A 36 -1.23 3.92 7.44
CA MET A 36 -0.85 4.59 6.19
C MET A 36 0.65 4.91 6.16
N GLN A 37 1.24 5.44 7.24
CA GLN A 37 2.69 5.66 7.31
C GLN A 37 3.47 4.34 7.19
N LYS A 38 3.06 3.29 7.92
CA LYS A 38 3.66 1.95 7.82
C LYS A 38 3.58 1.40 6.40
N PHE A 39 2.49 1.68 5.69
CA PHE A 39 2.28 1.26 4.30
C PHE A 39 3.35 1.81 3.34
N PHE A 40 3.94 2.95 3.66
CA PHE A 40 4.99 3.59 2.86
C PHE A 40 6.42 3.28 3.34
N ARG A 41 6.60 2.37 4.31
CA ARG A 41 7.92 2.10 4.90
C ARG A 41 8.96 1.56 3.90
N GLU A 42 8.58 0.60 3.04
CA GLU A 42 9.53 0.04 2.05
C GLU A 42 9.55 0.91 0.81
N SER A 43 10.32 1.98 0.89
CA SER A 43 10.57 2.91 -0.22
C SER A 43 11.98 3.50 -0.18
N SER A 44 12.78 3.18 0.85
CA SER A 44 14.18 3.58 0.94
C SER A 44 15.03 2.80 -0.06
N GLY A 45 15.87 3.49 -0.82
CA GLY A 45 16.67 2.87 -1.89
C GLY A 45 15.86 2.44 -3.13
N ALA A 46 14.55 2.69 -3.15
CA ALA A 46 13.70 2.32 -4.26
C ALA A 46 13.88 3.26 -5.46
N THR A 47 13.70 2.73 -6.66
CA THR A 47 13.69 3.50 -7.91
C THR A 47 12.26 3.83 -8.30
N ILE A 48 11.96 5.11 -8.53
CA ILE A 48 10.64 5.56 -9.00
C ILE A 48 10.52 5.39 -10.52
N HIS A 49 9.34 4.94 -10.97
CA HIS A 49 9.03 4.74 -12.38
C HIS A 49 7.96 5.72 -12.87
N PRO A 50 8.01 6.13 -14.15
CA PRO A 50 6.95 6.93 -14.75
C PRO A 50 5.65 6.12 -14.83
N ILE A 51 4.52 6.80 -14.67
CA ILE A 51 3.19 6.20 -14.73
C ILE A 51 2.22 7.08 -15.49
N THR A 52 1.23 6.46 -16.10
CA THR A 52 0.11 7.13 -16.75
C THR A 52 -1.18 6.51 -16.23
N ILE A 53 -2.13 7.35 -15.79
CA ILE A 53 -3.46 6.92 -15.37
C ILE A 53 -4.46 7.44 -16.40
N SER A 54 -4.98 6.54 -17.24
CA SER A 54 -6.06 6.84 -18.18
C SER A 54 -7.39 6.31 -17.61
N SER A 55 -8.13 7.16 -16.90
CA SER A 55 -9.41 6.79 -16.31
C SER A 55 -10.33 8.00 -16.18
N SER A 56 -11.64 7.79 -16.31
CA SER A 56 -12.66 8.79 -15.96
C SER A 56 -12.60 9.18 -14.48
N TYR A 57 -12.02 8.33 -13.64
CA TYR A 57 -11.81 8.56 -12.20
C TYR A 57 -10.44 9.18 -11.88
N SER A 58 -9.67 9.62 -12.88
CA SER A 58 -8.31 10.15 -12.68
C SER A 58 -8.23 11.31 -11.67
N GLY A 59 -9.28 12.13 -11.53
CA GLY A 59 -9.35 13.17 -10.49
C GLY A 59 -9.53 12.65 -9.06
N SER A 60 -9.86 11.37 -8.89
CA SER A 60 -10.06 10.68 -7.60
C SER A 60 -9.04 9.58 -7.35
N LEU A 61 -8.00 9.50 -8.19
CA LEU A 61 -6.92 8.53 -8.07
C LEU A 61 -5.57 9.23 -7.94
N ALA A 62 -4.71 8.70 -7.09
CA ALA A 62 -3.29 9.00 -7.12
C ALA A 62 -2.52 7.69 -7.10
N ALA A 63 -1.45 7.57 -7.88
CA ALA A 63 -0.63 6.37 -7.87
C ALA A 63 0.85 6.70 -7.85
N SER A 64 1.64 5.72 -7.44
CA SER A 64 3.09 5.72 -7.53
C SER A 64 3.58 4.32 -7.82
N VAL A 65 4.63 4.20 -8.62
CA VAL A 65 5.24 2.92 -8.93
C VAL A 65 6.73 3.01 -8.60
N ILE A 66 7.20 2.03 -7.84
CA ILE A 66 8.61 1.91 -7.48
C ILE A 66 9.08 0.48 -7.73
N THR A 67 10.35 0.31 -8.05
CA THR A 67 11.05 -0.96 -7.82
C THR A 67 11.80 -0.87 -6.51
N TRP A 68 11.59 -1.86 -5.66
CA TRP A 68 12.33 -2.03 -4.40
C TRP A 68 12.75 -3.49 -4.27
N HIS A 69 13.74 -3.76 -3.43
CA HIS A 69 14.22 -5.11 -3.19
C HIS A 69 14.30 -5.35 -1.69
N ASP A 70 14.02 -6.59 -1.27
CA ASP A 70 14.45 -7.09 0.02
C ASP A 70 15.82 -7.80 -0.13
N ASP A 71 16.22 -8.59 0.85
CA ASP A 71 17.51 -9.28 0.83
C ASP A 71 17.59 -10.38 -0.27
N GLU A 72 16.46 -10.86 -0.78
CA GLU A 72 16.39 -12.03 -1.67
C GLU A 72 15.64 -11.76 -2.99
N ASN A 73 14.69 -10.83 -2.98
CA ASN A 73 13.70 -10.63 -4.03
C ASN A 73 13.58 -9.16 -4.45
N SER A 74 13.29 -8.96 -5.74
CA SER A 74 12.96 -7.65 -6.31
C SER A 74 11.46 -7.57 -6.57
N PHE A 75 10.86 -6.42 -6.29
CA PHE A 75 9.43 -6.18 -6.47
C PHE A 75 9.19 -4.91 -7.28
N LEU A 76 8.26 -4.98 -8.22
CA LEU A 76 7.58 -3.80 -8.71
C LEU A 76 6.37 -3.54 -7.81
N ARG A 77 6.43 -2.46 -7.03
CA ARG A 77 5.34 -2.05 -6.16
C ARG A 77 4.53 -0.94 -6.82
N VAL A 78 3.26 -1.23 -7.07
CA VAL A 78 2.26 -0.25 -7.52
C VAL A 78 1.40 0.15 -6.33
N LYS A 79 1.45 1.41 -5.90
CA LYS A 79 0.54 1.95 -4.89
C LYS A 79 -0.50 2.82 -5.55
N VAL A 80 -1.77 2.63 -5.21
CA VAL A 80 -2.87 3.46 -5.69
C VAL A 80 -3.77 3.86 -4.53
N VAL A 81 -4.10 5.14 -4.47
CA VAL A 81 -5.12 5.70 -3.58
C VAL A 81 -6.38 5.94 -4.38
N ASN A 82 -7.50 5.41 -3.91
CA ASN A 82 -8.83 5.79 -4.36
C ASN A 82 -9.46 6.71 -3.31
N PHE A 83 -9.51 8.01 -3.61
CA PHE A 83 -10.15 9.00 -2.73
C PHE A 83 -11.68 9.01 -2.89
N GLY A 84 -12.19 8.40 -3.95
CA GLY A 84 -13.60 8.44 -4.32
C GLY A 84 -14.49 7.50 -3.49
N PRO A 85 -15.81 7.76 -3.52
CA PRO A 85 -16.81 6.93 -2.83
C PRO A 85 -17.17 5.65 -3.60
N ASP A 86 -16.74 5.52 -4.85
CA ASP A 86 -17.06 4.40 -5.72
C ASP A 86 -15.86 3.46 -5.87
N ALA A 87 -16.16 2.17 -6.05
CA ALA A 87 -15.14 1.20 -6.41
C ALA A 87 -14.67 1.45 -7.85
N VAL A 88 -13.37 1.34 -8.09
CA VAL A 88 -12.78 1.60 -9.41
C VAL A 88 -12.03 0.37 -9.90
N SER A 89 -12.48 -0.20 -11.02
CA SER A 89 -11.73 -1.24 -11.75
C SER A 89 -10.71 -0.58 -12.68
N LEU A 90 -9.47 -1.06 -12.64
CA LEU A 90 -8.37 -0.61 -13.48
C LEU A 90 -7.68 -1.80 -14.11
N THR A 91 -7.22 -1.61 -15.35
CA THR A 91 -6.26 -2.51 -15.98
C THR A 91 -4.86 -1.96 -15.72
N PHE A 92 -4.02 -2.74 -15.05
CA PHE A 92 -2.61 -2.45 -14.88
C PHE A 92 -1.86 -3.08 -16.05
N SER A 93 -0.95 -2.31 -16.64
CA SER A 93 -0.02 -2.78 -17.67
C SER A 93 1.37 -2.27 -17.35
N ALA A 94 2.31 -3.19 -17.17
CA ALA A 94 3.72 -2.92 -16.93
C ALA A 94 4.52 -3.35 -18.16
N THR A 95 5.33 -2.44 -18.69
CA THR A 95 6.18 -2.69 -19.88
C THR A 95 7.62 -2.38 -19.54
N GLY A 96 8.56 -3.01 -20.26
CA GLY A 96 10.00 -2.79 -20.07
C GLY A 96 10.56 -3.37 -18.78
N LEU A 97 9.91 -4.39 -18.20
CA LEU A 97 10.43 -5.09 -17.02
C LEU A 97 11.67 -5.92 -17.38
N GLN A 98 12.65 -5.94 -16.47
CA GLN A 98 13.89 -6.71 -16.61
C GLN A 98 13.71 -8.21 -16.30
N GLY A 99 12.56 -8.61 -15.78
CA GLY A 99 12.21 -9.98 -15.43
C GLY A 99 10.69 -10.16 -15.46
N SER A 100 10.24 -11.40 -15.62
CA SER A 100 8.81 -11.71 -15.61
C SER A 100 8.21 -11.58 -14.21
N ILE A 101 6.90 -11.34 -14.14
CA ILE A 101 6.19 -11.31 -12.86
C ILE A 101 5.96 -12.75 -12.36
N ASN A 102 6.38 -13.02 -11.12
CA ASN A 102 6.13 -14.26 -10.41
C ASN A 102 4.88 -14.11 -9.53
N ALA A 103 3.76 -14.67 -9.99
CA ALA A 103 2.50 -14.57 -9.27
C ALA A 103 2.51 -15.23 -7.88
N LEU A 104 3.31 -16.28 -7.67
CA LEU A 104 3.38 -16.97 -6.37
C LEU A 104 4.06 -16.11 -5.29
N GLY A 105 4.95 -15.20 -5.69
CA GLY A 105 5.60 -14.25 -4.79
C GLY A 105 4.87 -12.90 -4.69
N SER A 106 3.77 -12.72 -5.41
CA SER A 106 3.10 -11.44 -5.52
C SER A 106 1.97 -11.30 -4.51
N THR A 107 1.77 -10.09 -3.98
CA THR A 107 0.74 -9.82 -2.97
C THR A 107 -0.01 -8.53 -3.26
N ALA A 108 -1.23 -8.44 -2.73
CA ALA A 108 -2.00 -7.20 -2.68
C ALA A 108 -2.27 -6.85 -1.22
N THR A 109 -1.98 -5.61 -0.84
CA THR A 109 -2.27 -5.07 0.49
C THR A 109 -3.25 -3.92 0.37
N VAL A 110 -4.35 -3.95 1.12
CA VAL A 110 -5.40 -2.91 1.08
C VAL A 110 -5.66 -2.38 2.48
N LEU A 111 -5.65 -1.05 2.62
CA LEU A 111 -6.14 -0.32 3.78
C LEU A 111 -7.43 0.40 3.38
N THR A 112 -8.55 0.00 3.99
CA THR A 112 -9.89 0.58 3.75
C THR A 112 -10.79 0.26 4.96
N SER A 113 -11.98 0.86 5.01
CA SER A 113 -13.03 0.53 5.98
C SER A 113 -14.41 0.78 5.39
N GLY A 114 -15.45 0.28 6.08
CA GLY A 114 -16.85 0.48 5.66
C GLY A 114 -17.35 1.93 5.82
N SER A 115 -16.71 2.73 6.67
CA SER A 115 -17.03 4.14 6.89
C SER A 115 -15.78 5.00 6.95
N VAL A 116 -15.83 6.20 6.36
CA VAL A 116 -14.73 7.20 6.41
C VAL A 116 -14.45 7.74 7.82
N MET A 117 -15.37 7.50 8.77
CA MET A 117 -15.21 7.87 10.17
C MET A 117 -14.76 6.70 11.06
N ASP A 118 -14.45 5.54 10.47
CA ASP A 118 -13.95 4.41 11.25
C ASP A 118 -12.52 4.67 11.76
N GLU A 119 -12.32 4.35 13.03
CA GLU A 119 -11.08 4.59 13.77
C GLU A 119 -10.75 3.37 14.65
N ASN A 120 -9.46 3.18 14.94
CA ASN A 120 -9.03 2.17 15.90
C ASN A 120 -9.25 2.65 17.34
N SER A 121 -9.37 1.72 18.28
CA SER A 121 -9.60 2.03 19.70
C SER A 121 -8.99 0.94 20.58
N PHE A 122 -8.89 1.17 21.89
CA PHE A 122 -8.47 0.11 22.81
C PHE A 122 -9.38 -1.12 22.78
N ALA A 123 -10.68 -0.95 22.55
CA ALA A 123 -11.63 -2.06 22.43
C ALA A 123 -11.47 -2.83 21.11
N ASN A 124 -11.12 -2.13 20.02
CA ASN A 124 -10.93 -2.70 18.69
C ASN A 124 -9.67 -2.08 18.04
N PRO A 125 -8.46 -2.52 18.44
CA PRO A 125 -7.20 -1.86 18.03
C PRO A 125 -6.84 -2.09 16.57
N ASN A 126 -7.46 -3.09 15.93
CA ASN A 126 -7.22 -3.50 14.56
C ASN A 126 -8.47 -3.37 13.67
N LYS A 127 -9.38 -2.44 13.98
CA LYS A 127 -10.62 -2.23 13.19
C LYS A 127 -10.30 -1.78 11.75
N VAL A 128 -9.34 -0.88 11.60
CA VAL A 128 -8.88 -0.32 10.32
C VAL A 128 -7.38 -0.53 10.23
N VAL A 129 -6.98 -1.60 9.56
CA VAL A 129 -5.58 -2.00 9.36
C VAL A 129 -5.37 -2.50 7.93
N PRO A 130 -4.13 -2.48 7.42
CA PRO A 130 -3.85 -3.04 6.10
C PRO A 130 -4.01 -4.55 6.13
N VAL A 131 -4.74 -5.09 5.15
CA VAL A 131 -4.94 -6.53 4.96
C VAL A 131 -4.19 -6.96 3.72
N THR A 132 -3.31 -7.94 3.85
CA THR A 132 -2.51 -8.50 2.76
C THR A 132 -3.04 -9.85 2.32
N ILE A 133 -3.14 -10.07 1.02
CA ILE A 133 -3.54 -11.32 0.38
C ILE A 133 -2.54 -11.71 -0.73
N GLU A 134 -2.48 -13.00 -1.06
CA GLU A 134 -1.77 -13.47 -2.25
C GLU A 134 -2.44 -12.95 -3.53
N LEU A 135 -1.64 -12.48 -4.48
CA LEU A 135 -2.12 -11.99 -5.77
C LEU A 135 -1.80 -13.01 -6.87
N ARG A 136 -2.58 -14.09 -6.90
CA ARG A 136 -2.33 -15.25 -7.78
C ARG A 136 -2.53 -14.98 -9.26
N ASN A 137 -3.22 -13.90 -9.62
CA ASN A 137 -3.42 -13.44 -10.98
C ASN A 137 -2.42 -12.33 -11.37
N ALA A 138 -1.36 -12.12 -10.59
CA ALA A 138 -0.35 -11.11 -10.92
C ALA A 138 0.34 -11.44 -12.26
N SER A 139 0.35 -10.45 -13.14
CA SER A 139 0.92 -10.52 -14.48
C SER A 139 1.30 -9.12 -14.96
N GLU A 140 2.01 -9.06 -16.10
CA GLU A 140 2.38 -7.79 -16.74
C GLU A 140 1.15 -6.97 -17.13
N GLU A 141 0.07 -7.63 -17.49
CA GLU A 141 -1.24 -7.03 -17.66
C GLU A 141 -2.27 -7.74 -16.77
N MET A 142 -2.93 -7.02 -15.87
CA MET A 142 -3.93 -7.59 -14.97
C MET A 142 -5.02 -6.58 -14.62
N GLU A 143 -6.22 -7.08 -14.33
CA GLU A 143 -7.29 -6.27 -13.76
C GLU A 143 -7.21 -6.25 -12.25
N VAL A 144 -7.45 -5.07 -11.67
CA VAL A 144 -7.59 -4.88 -10.23
C VAL A 144 -8.81 -4.02 -9.93
N THR A 145 -9.44 -4.28 -8.78
CA THR A 145 -10.54 -3.46 -8.28
C THR A 145 -10.08 -2.76 -7.01
N LEU A 146 -10.14 -1.43 -7.02
CA LEU A 146 -9.84 -0.58 -5.88
C LEU A 146 -11.13 -0.30 -5.11
N PRO A 147 -11.23 -0.66 -3.82
CA PRO A 147 -12.37 -0.27 -3.01
C PRO A 147 -12.50 1.26 -2.90
N PRO A 148 -13.69 1.79 -2.55
CA PRO A 148 -13.86 3.17 -2.13
C PRO A 148 -12.90 3.56 -1.00
N HIS A 149 -12.49 4.82 -0.95
CA HIS A 149 -11.70 5.38 0.16
C HIS A 149 -10.57 4.46 0.63
N SER A 150 -9.74 4.00 -0.30
CA SER A 150 -8.76 2.95 -0.06
C SER A 150 -7.35 3.37 -0.44
N LEU A 151 -6.38 2.78 0.24
CA LEU A 151 -4.98 2.74 -0.15
C LEU A 151 -4.62 1.29 -0.44
N SER A 152 -4.26 1.01 -1.69
CA SER A 152 -3.91 -0.33 -2.17
C SER A 152 -2.45 -0.36 -2.64
N ALA A 153 -1.75 -1.45 -2.37
CA ALA A 153 -0.42 -1.77 -2.87
C ALA A 153 -0.47 -3.14 -3.53
N PHE A 154 0.14 -3.23 -4.70
CA PHE A 154 0.34 -4.47 -5.43
C PHE A 154 1.84 -4.67 -5.54
N ASP A 155 2.35 -5.65 -4.81
CA ASP A 155 3.74 -6.08 -4.86
C ASP A 155 3.87 -7.21 -5.85
N LEU A 156 4.41 -6.89 -7.02
CA LEU A 156 4.63 -7.84 -8.10
C LEU A 156 6.07 -8.34 -7.99
N ALA A 157 6.24 -9.58 -7.55
CA ALA A 157 7.56 -10.19 -7.45
C ALA A 157 8.15 -10.34 -8.86
N LEU A 158 9.38 -9.88 -9.05
CA LEU A 158 10.11 -9.99 -10.30
C LEU A 158 10.99 -11.23 -10.24
N ALA A 159 10.80 -12.14 -11.19
CA ALA A 159 11.70 -13.27 -11.36
C ALA A 159 13.10 -12.76 -11.69
N GLN A 160 14.12 -13.29 -11.02
CA GLN A 160 15.51 -13.02 -11.39
C GLN A 160 15.72 -13.45 -12.84
N SER A 161 16.27 -12.55 -13.66
CA SER A 161 16.70 -12.91 -15.00
C SER A 161 17.73 -14.04 -14.87
N ARG A 162 17.38 -15.24 -15.36
CA ARG A 162 18.42 -16.22 -15.65
C ARG A 162 19.30 -15.58 -16.71
N LEU A 163 20.48 -15.12 -16.31
CA LEU A 163 21.61 -15.11 -17.23
C LEU A 163 21.67 -16.52 -17.79
N VAL A 164 21.23 -16.68 -19.03
CA VAL A 164 21.56 -17.87 -19.81
C VAL A 164 23.08 -17.79 -19.92
N ALA A 165 23.76 -18.53 -19.06
CA ALA A 165 25.15 -18.86 -19.28
C ALA A 165 25.17 -19.76 -20.52
N GLU A 166 25.20 -19.14 -21.70
CA GLU A 166 25.71 -19.81 -22.88
C GLU A 166 27.20 -20.01 -22.65
N MET A 167 27.56 -21.26 -22.34
CA MET A 167 28.88 -21.85 -22.57
C MET A 167 28.70 -23.19 -23.24
#